data_AF-A0A1F6GXD6-F1
#
_entry.id   AF-A0A1F6GXD6-F1
#
_cell.length_a   1.000
_cell.length_b   1.000
_cell.length_c   1.000
_cell.angle_alpha   90.00
_cell.angle_beta   90.00
_cell.angle_gamma   90.00
#
_symmetry.space_group_name_H-M   'P 1'
#
loop_
_entity.id
_entity.type
_entity.pdbx_description
1 polymer ?
#
loop_
_entity_poly.entity_id
_entity_poly.type
_entity_poly.pdbx_seq_one_letter_code
_entity_poly.pdbx_strand_id
1 'polypeptide(L)'
;MFAGRVDAAQKLLSKLKQFEQSTDTCVLGLLRGGIVTAKVISEFLLLPIQPLIVKKIGAPGNSELAIGAMVGRKNVYWNSDLVKKLRISKKQKNYLVDSKMAEIKILEKQLQIPEFKYFKNVILADDGVATGATVIASQEFLRKSKVNKIYLATPIIASDTLRDIKRYFDGLFYLEKPKDFYAVSEFYQNFPQVTNSEVSSILHS
;
A
#
# COMPACT_ATOMS: atom_id res chain seq x y z
N MET A 1 -21.44 -2.18 -1.92
CA MET A 1 -20.88 -1.19 -0.97
C MET A 1 -20.63 -1.86 0.36
N PHE A 2 -19.43 -1.70 0.90
CA PHE A 2 -19.01 -2.24 2.20
C PHE A 2 -19.42 -1.31 3.33
N ALA A 3 -19.69 -1.86 4.52
CA ALA A 3 -20.02 -1.04 5.69
C ALA A 3 -18.81 -0.18 6.13
N GLY A 4 -17.61 -0.75 6.04
CA GLY A 4 -16.34 -0.10 6.38
C GLY A 4 -15.16 -0.99 6.01
N ARG A 5 -13.93 -0.54 6.33
CA ARG A 5 -12.69 -1.27 6.03
C ARG A 5 -12.67 -2.69 6.59
N VAL A 6 -13.14 -2.87 7.82
CA VAL A 6 -13.17 -4.18 8.50
C VAL A 6 -14.12 -5.15 7.77
N ASP A 7 -15.34 -4.72 7.45
CA ASP A 7 -16.31 -5.54 6.67
C ASP A 7 -15.74 -5.97 5.31
N ALA A 8 -15.12 -5.03 4.60
CA ALA A 8 -14.49 -5.31 3.32
C ALA A 8 -13.32 -6.32 3.46
N ALA A 9 -12.49 -6.16 4.49
CA ALA A 9 -11.38 -7.07 4.77
C ALA A 9 -11.87 -8.47 5.18
N GLN A 10 -12.92 -8.58 5.99
CA GLN A 10 -13.52 -9.86 6.38
C GLN A 10 -14.04 -10.65 5.17
N LYS A 11 -14.71 -9.97 4.23
CA LYS A 11 -15.18 -10.59 2.98
C LYS A 11 -14.01 -11.09 2.11
N LEU A 12 -12.87 -10.40 2.16
CA LEU A 12 -11.66 -10.76 1.39
C LEU A 12 -11.00 -12.06 1.88
N LEU A 13 -11.18 -12.44 3.16
CA LEU A 13 -10.53 -13.61 3.79
C LEU A 13 -10.81 -14.92 3.04
N SER A 14 -12.02 -15.07 2.48
CA SER A 14 -12.40 -16.25 1.70
C SER A 14 -11.46 -16.55 0.52
N LYS A 15 -10.81 -15.52 -0.04
CA LYS A 15 -9.85 -15.63 -1.15
C LYS A 15 -8.42 -15.92 -0.70
N LEU A 16 -8.14 -15.81 0.60
CA LEU A 16 -6.80 -15.90 1.17
C LEU A 16 -6.53 -17.21 1.91
N LYS A 17 -7.48 -18.17 1.89
CA LYS A 17 -7.34 -19.47 2.56
C LYS A 17 -6.09 -20.27 2.16
N GLN A 18 -5.56 -20.05 0.95
CA GLN A 18 -4.33 -20.70 0.50
C GLN A 18 -3.08 -20.34 1.31
N PHE A 19 -3.15 -19.30 2.13
CA PHE A 19 -2.08 -18.87 3.02
C PHE A 19 -2.24 -19.41 4.45
N GLU A 20 -3.32 -20.15 4.74
CA GLU A 20 -3.45 -20.87 6.00
C GLU A 20 -2.23 -21.79 6.17
N GLN A 21 -1.67 -21.83 7.39
CA GLN A 21 -0.47 -22.61 7.74
C GLN A 21 0.85 -22.10 7.14
N SER A 22 0.87 -20.99 6.40
CA SER A 22 2.12 -20.39 5.93
C SER A 22 3.00 -19.96 7.11
N THR A 23 4.28 -20.32 7.08
CA THR A 23 5.26 -19.93 8.12
C THR A 23 6.31 -18.92 7.63
N ASP A 24 6.40 -18.68 6.32
CA ASP A 24 7.40 -17.81 5.69
C ASP A 24 6.81 -16.54 5.04
N THR A 25 5.56 -16.21 5.38
CA THR A 25 4.80 -15.07 4.84
C THR A 25 4.49 -14.02 5.91
N CYS A 26 4.54 -12.74 5.54
CA CYS A 26 4.09 -11.62 6.37
C CYS A 26 3.03 -10.79 5.65
N VAL A 27 2.12 -10.19 6.41
CA VAL A 27 1.13 -9.23 5.91
C VAL A 27 1.68 -7.81 6.08
N LEU A 28 1.90 -7.10 4.98
CA LEU A 28 2.32 -5.70 4.99
C LEU A 28 1.12 -4.78 4.76
N GLY A 29 0.77 -3.98 5.76
CA GLY A 29 -0.28 -2.97 5.63
C GLY A 29 0.24 -1.65 5.10
N LEU A 30 -0.28 -1.19 3.97
CA LEU A 30 0.04 0.14 3.46
C LEU A 30 -0.54 1.21 4.37
N LEU A 31 0.32 2.11 4.87
CA LEU A 31 -0.17 3.18 5.73
C LEU A 31 -0.86 4.28 4.91
N ARG A 32 -2.03 4.78 5.36
CA ARG A 32 -2.70 4.45 6.64
C ARG A 32 -3.81 3.42 6.51
N GLY A 33 -4.66 3.51 5.49
CA GLY A 33 -5.89 2.72 5.38
C GLY A 33 -5.67 1.21 5.31
N GLY A 34 -4.67 0.78 4.54
CA GLY A 34 -4.33 -0.63 4.34
C GLY A 34 -3.91 -1.39 5.59
N ILE A 35 -3.47 -0.72 6.67
CA ILE A 35 -3.13 -1.41 7.93
C ILE A 35 -4.35 -2.02 8.61
N VAL A 36 -5.54 -1.43 8.43
CA VAL A 36 -6.79 -1.98 8.98
C VAL A 36 -7.13 -3.28 8.27
N THR A 37 -6.98 -3.31 6.95
CA THR A 37 -7.14 -4.52 6.14
C THR A 37 -6.09 -5.56 6.50
N ALA A 38 -4.84 -5.14 6.68
CA ALA A 38 -3.74 -6.02 7.08
C ALA A 38 -3.99 -6.70 8.43
N LYS A 39 -4.51 -5.97 9.43
CA LYS A 39 -4.85 -6.53 10.75
C LYS A 39 -5.82 -7.69 10.64
N VAL A 40 -6.93 -7.48 9.93
CA VAL A 40 -7.96 -8.52 9.74
C VAL A 40 -7.38 -9.76 9.05
N ILE A 41 -6.53 -9.56 8.03
CA ILE A 41 -5.87 -10.67 7.32
C ILE A 41 -4.89 -11.40 8.24
N SER A 42 -4.07 -10.66 8.97
CA SER A 42 -3.06 -11.17 9.90
C SER A 42 -3.70 -12.01 11.01
N GLU A 43 -4.77 -11.52 11.65
CA GLU A 43 -5.50 -12.22 12.70
C GLU A 43 -6.13 -13.52 12.19
N PHE A 44 -6.70 -13.50 10.98
CA PHE A 44 -7.32 -14.69 10.40
C PHE A 44 -6.30 -15.76 10.02
N LEU A 45 -5.16 -15.37 9.44
CA LEU A 45 -4.13 -16.30 8.96
C LEU A 45 -3.07 -16.64 10.01
N LEU A 46 -3.11 -16.00 11.18
CA LEU A 46 -2.07 -16.07 12.22
C LEU A 46 -0.67 -15.71 11.68
N LEU A 47 -0.61 -14.75 10.76
CA LEU A 47 0.63 -14.28 10.14
C LEU A 47 1.13 -12.99 10.78
N PRO A 48 2.45 -12.76 10.86
CA PRO A 48 2.99 -11.50 11.34
C PRO A 48 2.54 -10.33 10.47
N ILE A 49 2.22 -9.21 11.12
CA ILE A 49 1.86 -7.95 10.48
C ILE A 49 3.00 -6.94 10.60
N GLN A 50 3.26 -6.18 9.54
CA GLN A 50 4.12 -5.00 9.61
C GLN A 50 3.54 -3.84 8.81
N PRO A 51 3.79 -2.58 9.23
CA PRO A 51 3.42 -1.42 8.45
C PRO A 51 4.41 -1.20 7.30
N LEU A 52 3.91 -0.70 6.18
CA LEU A 52 4.75 -0.17 5.11
C LEU A 52 4.34 1.28 4.82
N ILE A 53 5.23 2.22 5.15
CA ILE A 53 5.00 3.63 4.85
C ILE A 53 5.27 3.88 3.37
N VAL A 54 4.24 4.33 2.67
CA VAL A 54 4.33 4.76 1.27
C VAL A 54 3.77 6.17 1.15
N LYS A 55 4.54 7.08 0.57
CA LYS A 55 4.13 8.46 0.33
C LYS A 55 4.21 8.77 -1.16
N LYS A 56 3.08 9.14 -1.76
CA LYS A 56 3.07 9.66 -3.14
C LYS A 56 3.96 10.90 -3.23
N ILE A 57 4.70 11.00 -4.33
CA ILE A 57 5.43 12.20 -4.73
C ILE A 57 4.58 12.87 -5.80
N GLY A 58 3.97 14.00 -5.46
CA GLY A 58 3.18 14.81 -6.39
C GLY A 58 4.04 15.62 -7.35
N ALA A 59 3.47 16.01 -8.48
CA ALA A 59 4.12 16.90 -9.44
C ALA A 59 4.30 18.31 -8.84
N PRO A 60 5.39 19.02 -9.18
CA PRO A 60 5.48 20.45 -8.89
C PRO A 60 4.28 21.21 -9.46
N GLY A 61 3.60 22.00 -8.63
CA GLY A 61 2.39 22.75 -9.01
C GLY A 61 1.09 21.94 -9.06
N ASN A 62 1.13 20.60 -8.91
CA ASN A 62 -0.06 19.76 -8.81
C ASN A 62 0.23 18.52 -7.94
N SER A 63 -0.04 18.62 -6.63
CA SER A 63 0.24 17.54 -5.68
C SER A 63 -0.63 16.28 -5.89
N GLU A 64 -1.79 16.44 -6.50
CA GLU A 64 -2.72 15.33 -6.79
C GLU A 64 -2.19 14.43 -7.91
N LEU A 65 -1.46 15.01 -8.87
CA LEU A 65 -0.78 14.26 -9.91
C LEU A 65 0.46 13.57 -9.36
N ALA A 66 0.35 12.30 -9.00
CA ALA A 66 1.47 11.50 -8.51
C ALA A 66 2.46 11.15 -9.63
N ILE A 67 3.68 11.67 -9.54
CA ILE A 67 4.80 11.40 -10.47
C ILE A 67 5.79 10.36 -9.95
N GLY A 68 5.59 9.90 -8.72
CA GLY A 68 6.38 8.89 -8.06
C GLY A 68 5.81 8.53 -6.70
N ALA A 69 6.53 7.69 -5.96
CA ALA A 69 6.22 7.38 -4.58
C ALA A 69 7.49 6.98 -3.82
N MET A 70 7.56 7.32 -2.55
CA MET A 70 8.64 6.96 -1.64
C MET A 70 8.16 5.86 -0.69
N VAL A 71 8.95 4.80 -0.56
CA VAL A 71 8.69 3.66 0.33
C VAL A 71 9.73 3.66 1.46
N GLY A 72 9.27 3.88 2.69
CA GLY A 72 10.15 4.15 3.84
C GLY A 72 11.13 5.30 3.54
N ARG A 73 12.34 5.23 4.09
CA ARG A 73 13.34 6.31 3.97
C ARG A 73 14.40 6.14 2.87
N LYS A 74 14.38 5.03 2.14
CA LYS A 74 15.50 4.65 1.26
C LYS A 74 15.13 4.42 -0.20
N ASN A 75 13.83 4.33 -0.52
CA ASN A 75 13.41 3.88 -1.84
C ASN A 75 12.42 4.84 -2.48
N VAL A 76 12.70 5.21 -3.72
CA VAL A 76 11.86 6.10 -4.50
C VAL A 76 11.56 5.44 -5.83
N TYR A 77 10.27 5.30 -6.13
CA TYR A 77 9.74 4.97 -7.43
C TYR A 77 9.40 6.26 -8.19
N TRP A 78 9.72 6.31 -9.48
CA TRP A 78 9.38 7.41 -10.37
C TRP A 78 8.59 6.87 -11.56
N ASN A 79 7.48 7.55 -11.90
CA ASN A 79 6.84 7.35 -13.19
C ASN A 79 7.70 8.06 -14.26
N SER A 80 8.55 7.29 -14.94
CA SER A 80 9.50 7.78 -15.94
C SER A 80 8.83 8.62 -17.04
N ASP A 81 7.65 8.21 -17.49
CA ASP A 81 6.91 8.90 -18.55
C ASP A 81 6.43 10.27 -18.10
N LEU A 82 5.81 10.36 -16.92
CA LEU A 82 5.35 11.64 -16.37
C LEU A 82 6.52 12.57 -16.04
N VAL A 83 7.57 12.03 -15.42
CA VAL A 83 8.79 12.78 -15.10
C VAL A 83 9.42 13.37 -16.37
N LYS A 84 9.46 12.61 -17.47
CA LYS A 84 9.98 13.07 -18.77
C LYS A 84 9.06 14.11 -19.41
N LYS A 85 7.75 13.85 -19.45
CA LYS A 85 6.74 14.77 -20.01
C LYS A 85 6.73 16.12 -19.31
N LEU A 86 6.83 16.12 -17.98
CA LEU A 86 6.85 17.33 -17.15
C LEU A 86 8.25 17.97 -17.03
N ARG A 87 9.27 17.38 -17.68
CA ARG A 87 10.67 17.86 -17.66
C ARG A 87 11.20 18.10 -16.24
N ILE A 88 10.88 17.21 -15.31
CA ILE A 88 11.27 17.34 -13.91
C ILE A 88 12.79 17.20 -13.77
N SER A 89 13.44 18.29 -13.37
CA SER A 89 14.89 18.35 -13.19
C SER A 89 15.37 17.49 -12.00
N LYS A 90 16.65 17.13 -12.00
CA LYS A 90 17.28 16.43 -10.86
C LYS A 90 17.15 17.23 -9.55
N LYS A 91 17.28 18.55 -9.61
CA LYS A 91 17.11 19.44 -8.44
C LYS A 91 15.70 19.35 -7.86
N GLN A 92 14.67 19.37 -8.71
CA GLN A 92 13.28 19.19 -8.28
C GLN A 92 13.04 17.81 -7.69
N LYS A 93 13.58 16.74 -8.30
CA LYS A 93 13.47 15.39 -7.74
C LYS A 93 14.05 15.31 -6.33
N ASN A 94 15.25 15.84 -6.12
CA ASN A 94 15.90 15.82 -4.81
C ASN A 94 15.06 16.56 -3.77
N TYR A 95 14.60 17.77 -4.09
CA TYR A 95 13.74 18.55 -3.19
C TYR A 95 12.45 17.79 -2.80
N LEU A 96 11.78 17.16 -3.76
CA LEU A 96 10.59 16.36 -3.50
C LEU A 96 10.88 15.14 -2.61
N VAL A 97 12.02 14.48 -2.82
CA VAL A 97 12.44 13.34 -2.01
C VAL A 97 12.78 13.76 -0.60
N ASP A 98 13.53 14.85 -0.41
CA ASP A 98 13.92 15.35 0.91
C ASP A 98 12.69 15.75 1.73
N SER A 99 11.73 16.42 1.08
CA SER A 99 10.44 16.76 1.69
C SER A 99 9.68 15.50 2.15
N LYS A 100 9.57 14.46 1.30
CA LYS A 100 8.90 13.21 1.69
C LYS A 100 9.66 12.42 2.73
N MET A 101 10.99 12.46 2.71
CA MET A 101 11.81 11.83 3.73
C MET A 101 11.57 12.45 5.11
N ALA A 102 11.43 13.77 5.19
CA ALA A 102 11.09 14.47 6.43
C ALA A 102 9.70 14.08 6.95
N GLU A 103 8.68 14.04 6.08
CA GLU A 103 7.33 13.58 6.45
C GLU A 103 7.33 12.14 7.00
N ILE A 104 8.06 11.24 6.33
CA ILE A 104 8.17 9.84 6.75
C ILE A 104 8.88 9.73 8.10
N LYS A 105 9.97 10.46 8.30
CA LYS A 105 10.71 10.47 9.59
C LYS A 105 9.84 10.93 10.76
N ILE A 106 9.01 11.95 10.55
CA ILE A 106 8.06 12.42 11.56
C ILE A 106 7.03 11.33 11.86
N LEU A 107 6.46 10.70 10.83
CA LEU A 107 5.46 9.65 10.98
C LEU A 107 6.01 8.41 11.68
N GLU A 108 7.23 7.97 11.31
CA GLU A 108 7.93 6.85 11.95
C GLU A 108 8.08 7.08 13.46
N LYS A 109 8.50 8.29 13.86
CA LYS A 109 8.66 8.67 15.26
C LYS A 109 7.32 8.69 15.99
N GLN A 110 6.29 9.27 15.37
CA GLN A 110 4.95 9.38 15.97
C GLN A 110 4.29 8.01 16.22
N LEU A 111 4.48 7.07 15.28
CA LEU A 111 3.87 5.74 15.34
C LEU A 111 4.74 4.71 16.06
N GLN A 112 5.97 5.06 16.43
CA GLN A 112 6.96 4.14 16.99
C GLN A 112 7.10 2.88 16.13
N ILE A 113 7.26 3.07 14.82
CA ILE A 113 7.29 1.97 13.85
C ILE A 113 8.41 0.99 14.22
N PRO A 114 8.10 -0.32 14.40
CA PRO A 114 9.11 -1.32 14.71
C PRO A 114 10.07 -1.51 13.54
N GLU A 115 11.25 -2.07 13.83
CA GLU A 115 12.23 -2.38 12.78
C GLU A 115 11.64 -3.34 11.73
N PHE A 116 11.94 -3.06 10.46
CA PHE A 116 11.44 -3.86 9.35
C PHE A 116 12.15 -5.22 9.29
N LYS A 117 11.44 -6.29 9.67
CA LYS A 117 11.84 -7.68 9.45
C LYS A 117 11.58 -8.09 8.00
N TYR A 118 12.49 -8.89 7.45
CA TYR A 118 12.34 -9.45 6.10
C TYR A 118 11.68 -10.82 6.16
N PHE A 119 10.75 -11.05 5.25
CA PHE A 119 10.08 -12.31 5.05
C PHE A 119 10.31 -12.80 3.62
N LYS A 120 10.27 -14.13 3.45
CA LYS A 120 10.44 -14.74 2.13
C LYS A 120 9.27 -14.38 1.22
N ASN A 121 8.06 -14.36 1.75
CA ASN A 121 6.85 -14.01 1.03
C ASN A 121 6.09 -12.87 1.73
N VAL A 122 5.36 -12.08 0.96
CA VAL A 122 4.60 -10.93 1.48
C VAL A 122 3.21 -10.87 0.85
N ILE A 123 2.21 -10.63 1.68
CA ILE A 123 0.87 -10.18 1.27
C ILE A 123 0.81 -8.67 1.52
N LEU A 124 0.85 -7.88 0.47
CA LEU A 124 0.64 -6.44 0.54
C LEU A 124 -0.86 -6.16 0.67
N ALA A 125 -1.28 -5.47 1.72
CA ALA A 125 -2.68 -5.16 2.00
C ALA A 125 -2.96 -3.67 1.83
N ASP A 126 -4.02 -3.34 1.10
CA ASP A 126 -4.53 -1.98 0.93
C ASP A 126 -6.06 -1.94 1.00
N ASP A 127 -6.64 -0.82 1.42
CA ASP A 127 -8.09 -0.67 1.51
C ASP A 127 -8.76 -0.40 0.15
N GLY A 128 -8.00 0.05 -0.85
CA GLY A 128 -8.45 0.09 -2.23
C GLY A 128 -7.39 0.65 -3.17
N VAL A 129 -7.41 0.18 -4.41
CA VAL A 129 -6.38 0.52 -5.41
C VAL A 129 -6.98 1.31 -6.56
N ALA A 130 -6.74 2.62 -6.53
CA ALA A 130 -7.21 3.58 -7.54
C ALA A 130 -6.30 3.61 -8.77
N THR A 131 -5.08 4.17 -8.64
CA THR A 131 -4.12 4.35 -9.75
C THR A 131 -2.98 3.35 -9.74
N GLY A 132 -2.88 2.52 -8.69
CA GLY A 132 -1.82 1.52 -8.55
C GLY A 132 -0.46 2.06 -8.12
N ALA A 133 -0.24 3.38 -8.09
CA ALA A 133 1.09 3.96 -7.88
C ALA A 133 1.75 3.54 -6.55
N THR A 134 0.98 3.49 -5.46
CA THR A 134 1.47 3.07 -4.14
C THR A 134 1.85 1.60 -4.12
N VAL A 135 0.97 0.72 -4.62
CA VAL A 135 1.20 -0.72 -4.64
C VAL A 135 2.34 -1.12 -5.59
N ILE A 136 2.48 -0.45 -6.74
CA ILE A 136 3.63 -0.67 -7.65
C ILE A 136 4.93 -0.28 -6.96
N ALA A 137 4.99 0.91 -6.33
CA ALA A 137 6.20 1.36 -5.64
C ALA A 137 6.60 0.40 -4.51
N SER A 138 5.62 -0.09 -3.74
CA SER A 138 5.84 -1.11 -2.72
C SER A 138 6.34 -2.42 -3.30
N GLN A 139 5.75 -2.88 -4.41
CA GLN A 139 6.18 -4.10 -5.07
C GLN A 139 7.63 -3.99 -5.55
N GLU A 140 8.01 -2.89 -6.19
CA GLU A 140 9.39 -2.70 -6.66
C GLU A 140 10.39 -2.66 -5.50
N PHE A 141 10.01 -2.02 -4.39
CA PHE A 141 10.80 -2.02 -3.16
C PHE A 141 11.02 -3.45 -2.66
N LEU A 142 9.94 -4.23 -2.52
CA LEU A 142 10.00 -5.60 -2.02
C LEU A 142 10.82 -6.51 -2.95
N ARG A 143 10.75 -6.33 -4.27
CA ARG A 143 11.61 -7.04 -5.22
C ARG A 143 13.08 -6.71 -5.03
N LYS A 144 13.44 -5.43 -4.87
CA LYS A 144 14.82 -5.02 -4.59
C LYS A 144 15.32 -5.57 -3.25
N SER A 145 14.42 -5.75 -2.29
CA SER A 145 14.66 -6.42 -1.02
C SER A 145 14.68 -7.96 -1.09
N LYS A 146 14.66 -8.54 -2.30
CA LYS A 146 14.74 -9.99 -2.56
C LYS A 146 13.58 -10.80 -1.95
N VAL A 147 12.40 -10.21 -1.82
CA VAL A 147 11.18 -10.97 -1.49
C VAL A 147 10.84 -11.90 -2.66
N ASN A 148 10.66 -13.18 -2.34
CA ASN A 148 10.44 -14.26 -3.30
C ASN A 148 9.04 -14.19 -3.93
N LYS A 149 7.99 -14.15 -3.09
CA LYS A 149 6.61 -14.01 -3.57
C LYS A 149 5.95 -12.77 -3.00
N ILE A 150 5.35 -11.97 -3.87
CA ILE A 150 4.65 -10.74 -3.51
C ILE A 150 3.22 -10.82 -4.04
N TYR A 151 2.28 -10.87 -3.10
CA TYR A 151 0.85 -10.88 -3.37
C TYR A 151 0.25 -9.52 -3.02
N LEU A 152 -0.86 -9.16 -3.67
CA LEU A 152 -1.68 -8.00 -3.29
C LEU A 152 -3.06 -8.48 -2.83
N ALA A 153 -3.51 -8.00 -1.69
CA ALA A 153 -4.84 -8.23 -1.14
C ALA A 153 -5.53 -6.87 -0.93
N THR A 154 -6.60 -6.62 -1.67
CA THR A 154 -7.35 -5.36 -1.57
C THR A 154 -8.83 -5.57 -1.88
N PRO A 155 -9.77 -4.98 -1.15
CA PRO A 155 -11.19 -5.18 -1.46
C PRO A 155 -11.59 -4.67 -2.85
N ILE A 156 -11.09 -3.51 -3.27
CA ILE A 156 -11.47 -2.86 -4.54
C ILE A 156 -10.22 -2.51 -5.36
N ILE A 157 -10.30 -2.75 -6.67
CA ILE A 157 -9.29 -2.29 -7.62
C ILE A 157 -9.94 -1.73 -8.89
N ALA A 158 -9.55 -0.52 -9.32
CA ALA A 158 -10.04 0.03 -10.59
C ALA A 158 -9.69 -0.91 -11.75
N SER A 159 -10.64 -1.16 -12.67
CA SER A 159 -10.46 -2.16 -13.74
C SER A 159 -9.27 -1.85 -14.66
N ASP A 160 -9.03 -0.58 -14.98
CA ASP A 160 -7.87 -0.19 -15.79
C ASP A 160 -6.56 -0.39 -15.04
N THR A 161 -6.53 -0.08 -13.75
CA THR A 161 -5.37 -0.30 -12.90
C THR A 161 -5.05 -1.79 -12.73
N LEU A 162 -6.06 -2.65 -12.61
CA LEU A 162 -5.87 -4.10 -12.54
C LEU A 162 -5.09 -4.64 -13.74
N ARG A 163 -5.44 -4.16 -14.95
CA ARG A 163 -4.76 -4.54 -16.19
C ARG A 163 -3.27 -4.19 -16.15
N ASP A 164 -2.94 -3.03 -15.60
CA ASP A 164 -1.58 -2.50 -15.57
C ASP A 164 -0.73 -3.14 -14.46
N ILE A 165 -1.33 -3.43 -13.30
CA ILE A 165 -0.57 -3.94 -12.15
C ILE A 165 -0.43 -5.47 -12.12
N LYS A 166 -1.25 -6.22 -12.85
CA LYS A 166 -1.25 -7.70 -12.82
C LYS A 166 0.12 -8.32 -13.06
N ARG A 167 0.94 -7.70 -13.90
CA ARG A 167 2.31 -8.17 -14.22
C ARG A 167 3.30 -8.07 -13.07
N TYR A 168 3.01 -7.28 -12.03
CA TYR A 168 3.96 -7.02 -10.94
C TYR A 168 3.83 -8.01 -9.77
N PHE A 169 2.68 -8.65 -9.60
CA PHE A 169 2.38 -9.47 -8.43
C PHE A 169 2.28 -10.96 -8.80
N ASP A 170 2.71 -11.84 -7.89
CA ASP A 170 2.55 -13.29 -8.05
C ASP A 170 1.09 -13.73 -7.89
N GLY A 171 0.27 -12.92 -7.23
CA GLY A 171 -1.16 -13.13 -7.11
C GLY A 171 -1.88 -11.86 -6.67
N LEU A 172 -3.09 -11.68 -7.18
CA LEU A 172 -3.96 -10.55 -6.86
C LEU A 172 -5.27 -11.08 -6.28
N PHE A 173 -5.60 -10.63 -5.07
CA PHE A 173 -6.79 -11.01 -4.32
C PHE A 173 -7.66 -9.77 -4.12
N TYR A 174 -8.81 -9.75 -4.80
CA TYR A 174 -9.76 -8.63 -4.71
C TYR A 174 -11.21 -9.09 -4.79
N LEU A 175 -12.12 -8.25 -4.29
CA LEU A 175 -13.57 -8.51 -4.31
C LEU A 175 -14.24 -7.83 -5.50
N GLU A 176 -14.00 -6.54 -5.70
CA GLU A 176 -14.63 -5.74 -6.73
C GLU A 176 -13.62 -5.13 -7.71
N LYS A 177 -13.99 -5.10 -9.00
CA LYS A 177 -13.21 -4.46 -10.07
C LYS A 177 -14.05 -3.53 -10.97
N PRO A 178 -14.53 -2.40 -10.44
CA PRO A 178 -15.43 -1.49 -11.15
C PRO A 178 -14.76 -0.92 -12.41
N LYS A 179 -15.58 -0.74 -13.48
CA LYS A 179 -15.16 -0.05 -14.70
C LYS A 179 -15.20 1.47 -14.51
N ASP A 180 -16.31 1.98 -13.98
CA ASP A 180 -16.46 3.38 -13.60
C ASP A 180 -15.96 3.55 -12.16
N PHE A 181 -14.81 4.18 -12.00
CA PHE A 181 -14.13 4.33 -10.72
C PHE A 181 -13.65 5.78 -10.56
N TYR A 182 -14.18 6.50 -9.56
CA TYR A 182 -13.68 7.83 -9.22
C TYR A 182 -12.82 7.80 -7.96
N ALA A 183 -13.31 7.15 -6.89
CA ALA A 183 -12.57 7.04 -5.64
C ALA A 183 -12.84 5.74 -4.88
N VAL A 184 -11.86 5.30 -4.08
CA VAL A 184 -12.02 4.14 -3.19
C VAL A 184 -13.20 4.35 -2.23
N SER A 185 -13.39 5.56 -1.73
CA SER A 185 -14.42 5.90 -0.75
C SER A 185 -15.85 5.63 -1.21
N GLU A 186 -16.13 5.63 -2.52
CA GLU A 186 -17.48 5.40 -3.06
C GLU A 186 -17.98 3.97 -2.78
N PHE A 187 -17.07 3.05 -2.52
CA PHE A 187 -17.38 1.65 -2.25
C PHE A 187 -17.62 1.37 -0.77
N TYR A 188 -17.52 2.39 0.09
CA TYR A 188 -17.66 2.29 1.54
C TYR A 188 -18.76 3.22 2.05
N GLN A 189 -19.68 2.69 2.86
CA GLN A 189 -20.68 3.50 3.56
C GLN A 189 -20.01 4.42 4.58
N ASN A 190 -19.01 3.91 5.31
CA ASN A 190 -18.20 4.68 6.24
C ASN A 190 -16.71 4.52 5.92
N PHE A 191 -16.05 5.62 5.52
CA PHE A 191 -14.64 5.63 5.13
C PHE A 191 -13.85 6.76 5.80
N PRO A 192 -13.83 6.80 7.14
CA PRO A 192 -13.14 7.86 7.85
C PRO A 192 -11.63 7.77 7.59
N GLN A 193 -10.93 8.88 7.76
CA GLN A 193 -9.48 8.85 7.70
C GLN A 193 -8.94 8.06 8.90
N VAL A 194 -8.13 7.03 8.63
CA VAL A 194 -7.46 6.28 9.70
C VAL A 194 -6.45 7.19 10.40
N THR A 195 -6.62 7.35 11.71
CA THR A 195 -5.83 8.21 12.57
C THR A 195 -4.50 7.56 12.97
N ASN A 196 -3.52 8.37 13.38
CA ASN A 196 -2.26 7.84 13.89
C ASN A 196 -2.45 7.00 15.16
N SER A 197 -3.42 7.34 16.01
CA SER A 197 -3.77 6.55 17.20
C SER A 197 -4.31 5.17 16.84
N GLU A 198 -5.15 5.06 15.82
CA GLU A 198 -5.62 3.76 15.31
C GLU A 198 -4.48 2.95 14.71
N VAL A 199 -3.58 3.57 13.93
CA VAL A 199 -2.40 2.84 13.44
C VAL A 199 -1.55 2.36 14.62
N SER A 200 -1.30 3.21 15.61
CA SER A 200 -0.51 2.85 16.79
C SER A 200 -1.14 1.71 17.59
N SER A 201 -2.47 1.69 17.77
CA SER A 201 -3.12 0.60 18.51
C SER A 201 -3.02 -0.74 17.78
N ILE A 202 -2.98 -0.74 16.44
CA ILE A 202 -2.82 -1.95 15.62
C ILE A 202 -1.37 -2.46 15.66
N LEU A 203 -0.39 -1.56 15.70
CA LEU A 203 1.02 -1.94 15.66
C LEU A 203 1.55 -2.47 17.00
N HIS A 204 0.89 -2.10 18.09
CA HIS A 204 1.31 -2.41 19.46
C HIS A 204 0.26 -3.22 20.23
N SER A 205 -0.71 -3.83 19.53
CA SER A 205 -1.64 -4.83 20.07
C SER A 205 -0.99 -6.20 20.14
#